data_AF-A0A6B1IM39-F1
#
_entry.id   AF-A0A6B1IM39-F1
#
_cell.length_a   1.000
_cell.length_b   1.000
_cell.length_c   1.000
_cell.angle_alpha   90.00
_cell.angle_beta   90.00
_cell.angle_gamma   90.00
#
_symmetry.space_group_name_H-M   'P 1'
#
loop_
_entity.id
_entity.type
_entity.pdbx_description
1 polymer ?
#
loop_
_entity_poly.entity_id
_entity_poly.type
_entity_poly.pdbx_seq_one_letter_code
_entity_poly.pdbx_strand_id
1 'polypeptide(L)'
;MEQTRRGVLAALSGTALAGCSSPTESGTPSVDELPENCPTSLDLDVQRPQDLNTDSVSDFAKTYEVAYRSHSSDLQPPWSSSSYSAEVEQGPKRVADGYQVTLVVSASIIQAAGSLNAYEVDSDGIPKSTTRLESSDLPDDPTYIPIEEVDDQLLRGLLESAAVNRVETDSVDDSKIEQYSELIAALSPDASIIEPPGSGPEYAYFDVDGTAVLLEFRIATSDGDLWGEEILYYVTEYVVRRTDATDSPPENGKLIECRFPE
;
A
#
# COMPACT_ATOMS: atom_id res chain seq x y z
N MET A 1 20.23 -25.91 -59.64
CA MET A 1 19.00 -25.76 -60.45
C MET A 1 18.83 -24.27 -60.67
N GLU A 2 19.46 -23.74 -61.73
CA GLU A 2 19.25 -22.37 -62.19
C GLU A 2 17.90 -22.30 -62.91
N GLN A 3 17.07 -21.31 -62.59
CA GLN A 3 16.01 -20.89 -63.48
C GLN A 3 15.75 -19.38 -63.37
N THR A 4 16.36 -18.68 -64.31
CA THR A 4 16.01 -17.34 -64.78
C THR A 4 14.56 -17.29 -65.27
N ARG A 5 13.84 -16.18 -65.01
CA ARG A 5 12.73 -15.58 -65.81
C ARG A 5 12.00 -14.55 -64.93
N ARG A 6 11.49 -13.42 -65.39
CA ARG A 6 11.51 -12.67 -66.66
C ARG A 6 10.80 -11.35 -66.30
N GLY A 7 11.39 -10.21 -66.63
CA GLY A 7 10.66 -8.94 -66.65
C GLY A 7 9.72 -8.89 -67.85
N VAL A 8 8.54 -8.31 -67.67
CA VAL A 8 7.66 -7.83 -68.74
C VAL A 8 7.07 -6.50 -68.29
N LEU A 9 7.47 -5.43 -68.98
CA LEU A 9 6.78 -4.15 -69.06
C LEU A 9 5.75 -4.24 -70.20
N ALA A 10 4.53 -3.76 -69.99
CA ALA A 10 3.59 -3.43 -71.05
C ALA A 10 2.81 -2.17 -70.69
N ALA A 11 2.57 -1.36 -71.72
CA ALA A 11 2.32 0.07 -71.69
C ALA A 11 0.83 0.48 -71.63
N LEU A 12 0.66 1.78 -71.35
CA LEU A 12 -0.54 2.60 -71.27
C LEU A 12 -1.44 2.64 -72.52
N SER A 13 -2.75 2.81 -72.29
CA SER A 13 -3.75 3.68 -72.97
C SER A 13 -5.13 3.26 -72.43
N GLY A 14 -6.09 4.05 -71.92
CA GLY A 14 -6.36 5.48 -71.90
C GLY A 14 -7.89 5.63 -71.95
N THR A 15 -8.51 6.37 -71.02
CA THR A 15 -9.64 7.29 -71.23
C THR A 15 -10.02 7.91 -69.89
N ALA A 16 -9.88 9.24 -69.83
CA ALA A 16 -10.42 10.06 -68.76
C ALA A 16 -11.95 10.15 -68.89
N LEU A 17 -12.65 9.92 -67.78
CA LEU A 17 -13.95 10.52 -67.52
C LEU A 17 -13.82 11.32 -66.24
N ALA A 18 -14.04 12.62 -66.39
CA ALA A 18 -14.09 13.58 -65.30
C ALA A 18 -15.25 13.22 -64.36
N GLY A 19 -14.91 12.97 -63.10
CA GLY A 19 -15.84 12.96 -61.99
C GLY A 19 -15.08 13.51 -60.80
N CYS A 20 -15.36 14.77 -60.45
CA CYS A 20 -14.79 15.41 -59.27
C CYS A 20 -15.11 14.57 -58.03
N SER A 21 -14.08 14.01 -57.42
CA SER A 21 -14.10 13.63 -56.01
C SER A 21 -12.72 14.01 -55.51
N SER A 22 -12.70 15.06 -54.70
CA SER A 22 -11.51 15.54 -54.02
C SER A 22 -10.75 14.37 -53.41
N PRO A 23 -9.40 14.42 -53.34
CA PRO A 23 -8.66 13.47 -52.53
C PRO A 23 -9.23 13.58 -51.13
N THR A 24 -9.77 12.49 -50.60
CA THR A 24 -9.88 12.31 -49.16
C THR A 24 -8.45 12.43 -48.65
N GLU A 25 -8.09 13.63 -48.21
CA GLU A 25 -7.03 13.83 -47.25
C GLU A 25 -7.21 12.74 -46.22
N SER A 26 -6.18 11.90 -46.09
CA SER A 26 -5.96 11.08 -44.93
C SER A 26 -6.12 12.00 -43.72
N GLY A 27 -7.30 11.97 -43.11
CA GLY A 27 -7.58 12.72 -41.91
C GLY A 27 -6.58 12.26 -40.87
N THR A 28 -5.68 13.16 -40.49
CA THR A 28 -5.07 13.18 -39.17
C THR A 28 -6.18 12.88 -38.16
N PRO A 29 -6.00 11.96 -37.18
CA PRO A 29 -7.02 11.73 -36.17
C PRO A 29 -7.34 13.07 -35.52
N SER A 30 -8.57 13.56 -35.71
CA SER A 30 -9.00 14.84 -35.18
C SER A 30 -9.41 14.65 -33.72
N VAL A 31 -8.85 15.48 -32.85
CA VAL A 31 -9.41 15.96 -31.57
C VAL A 31 -10.24 14.94 -30.80
N ASP A 32 -9.62 14.36 -29.76
CA ASP A 32 -10.28 13.87 -28.55
C ASP A 32 -11.64 13.16 -28.75
N GLU A 33 -11.61 11.95 -29.27
CA GLU A 33 -12.69 11.02 -28.93
C GLU A 33 -12.50 10.62 -27.46
N LEU A 34 -13.10 11.43 -26.58
CA LEU A 34 -13.13 11.16 -25.14
C LEU A 34 -13.59 9.71 -24.93
N PRO A 35 -12.86 8.90 -24.15
CA PRO A 35 -13.22 7.50 -23.93
C PRO A 35 -14.66 7.40 -23.43
N GLU A 36 -15.46 6.50 -24.03
CA GLU A 36 -16.88 6.33 -23.68
C GLU A 36 -17.11 6.06 -22.18
N ASN A 37 -16.10 5.49 -21.51
CA ASN A 37 -16.09 5.23 -20.07
C ASN A 37 -15.04 6.12 -19.38
N CYS A 38 -15.41 7.36 -19.09
CA CYS A 38 -14.61 8.20 -18.21
C CYS A 38 -14.83 7.78 -16.75
N PRO A 39 -13.78 7.47 -15.96
CA PRO A 39 -13.96 7.23 -14.54
C PRO A 39 -14.51 8.49 -13.85
N THR A 40 -15.42 8.29 -12.88
CA THR A 40 -15.72 9.33 -11.90
C THR A 40 -14.40 9.72 -11.24
N SER A 41 -14.08 11.01 -11.23
CA SER A 41 -12.87 11.53 -10.60
C SER A 41 -12.67 10.92 -9.22
N LEU A 42 -11.42 10.58 -8.87
CA LEU A 42 -11.09 9.98 -7.59
C LEU A 42 -11.18 10.98 -6.42
N ASP A 43 -11.59 12.22 -6.69
CA ASP A 43 -11.76 13.32 -5.71
C ASP A 43 -10.54 13.50 -4.79
N LEU A 44 -9.35 13.41 -5.39
CA LEU A 44 -8.07 13.43 -4.68
C LEU A 44 -7.64 14.84 -4.21
N ASP A 45 -8.50 15.85 -4.36
CA ASP A 45 -8.21 17.28 -4.10
C ASP A 45 -6.95 17.80 -4.82
N VAL A 46 -6.58 17.19 -5.96
CA VAL A 46 -5.44 17.61 -6.79
C VAL A 46 -5.94 18.42 -7.98
N GLN A 47 -5.57 19.70 -8.00
CA GLN A 47 -5.96 20.58 -9.10
C GLN A 47 -5.18 20.25 -10.37
N ARG A 48 -5.91 19.89 -11.43
CA ARG A 48 -5.31 19.68 -12.75
C ARG A 48 -4.86 21.02 -13.37
N PRO A 49 -3.65 21.08 -13.96
CA PRO A 49 -3.14 22.30 -14.58
C PRO A 49 -4.05 22.74 -15.73
N GLN A 50 -4.28 24.05 -15.82
CA GLN A 50 -5.01 24.66 -16.94
C GLN A 50 -4.09 24.81 -18.17
N ASP A 51 -2.84 25.21 -17.94
CA ASP A 51 -1.82 25.32 -18.98
C ASP A 51 -0.84 24.16 -18.87
N LEU A 52 -0.76 23.32 -19.90
CA LEU A 52 0.16 22.18 -19.93
C LEU A 52 1.55 22.62 -20.42
N ASN A 53 2.51 22.53 -19.52
CA ASN A 53 3.92 22.68 -19.79
C ASN A 53 4.72 21.71 -18.91
N THR A 54 6.03 21.64 -19.13
CA THR A 54 6.91 20.70 -18.42
C THR A 54 6.82 20.85 -16.90
N ASP A 55 6.73 22.07 -16.37
CA ASP A 55 6.69 22.31 -14.92
C ASP A 55 5.31 21.96 -14.36
N SER A 56 4.23 22.47 -14.98
CA SER A 56 2.87 22.24 -14.51
C SER A 56 2.47 20.77 -14.55
N VAL A 57 2.91 20.02 -15.56
CA VAL A 57 2.66 18.60 -15.69
C VAL A 57 3.52 17.78 -14.71
N SER A 58 4.77 18.19 -14.46
CA SER A 58 5.62 17.57 -13.44
C SER A 58 4.99 17.66 -12.06
N ASP A 59 4.59 18.87 -11.65
CA ASP A 59 4.05 19.12 -10.32
C ASP A 59 2.69 18.43 -10.13
N PHE A 60 1.85 18.45 -11.18
CA PHE A 60 0.62 17.68 -11.21
C PHE A 60 0.86 16.19 -11.01
N ALA A 61 1.72 15.56 -11.82
CA ALA A 61 1.93 14.12 -11.79
C ALA A 61 2.47 13.66 -10.42
N LYS A 62 3.43 14.39 -9.84
CA LYS A 62 3.96 14.09 -8.49
C LYS A 62 2.86 14.16 -7.43
N THR A 63 2.13 15.26 -7.39
CA THR A 63 1.08 15.51 -6.38
C THR A 63 -0.05 14.49 -6.53
N TYR A 64 -0.46 14.22 -7.78
CA TYR A 64 -1.50 13.26 -8.09
C TYR A 64 -1.10 11.83 -7.68
N GLU A 65 0.13 11.39 -7.97
CA GLU A 65 0.59 10.04 -7.59
C GLU A 65 0.62 9.84 -6.07
N VAL A 66 1.10 10.83 -5.32
CA VAL A 66 1.10 10.78 -3.84
C VAL A 66 -0.33 10.70 -3.29
N ALA A 67 -1.24 11.51 -3.82
CA ALA A 67 -2.64 11.47 -3.41
C ALA A 67 -3.33 10.15 -3.81
N TYR A 68 -3.04 9.65 -5.01
CA TYR A 68 -3.55 8.38 -5.53
C TYR A 68 -3.15 7.20 -4.65
N ARG A 69 -1.86 7.11 -4.28
CA ARG A 69 -1.32 6.07 -3.38
C ARG A 69 -1.87 6.16 -1.98
N SER A 70 -2.07 7.37 -1.46
CA SER A 70 -2.62 7.60 -0.12
C SER A 70 -4.11 7.26 -0.03
N HIS A 71 -4.85 7.37 -1.14
CA HIS A 71 -6.27 7.03 -1.22
C HIS A 71 -6.53 5.54 -1.51
N SER A 72 -5.64 4.89 -2.26
CA SER A 72 -5.86 3.52 -2.73
C SER A 72 -5.42 2.48 -1.69
N SER A 73 -6.37 1.95 -0.91
CA SER A 73 -6.13 0.89 0.08
C SER A 73 -5.50 -0.38 -0.50
N ASP A 74 -5.78 -0.70 -1.77
CA ASP A 74 -5.22 -1.87 -2.45
C ASP A 74 -3.70 -1.77 -2.69
N LEU A 75 -3.12 -0.57 -2.56
CA LEU A 75 -1.69 -0.30 -2.71
C LEU A 75 -0.99 -0.13 -1.36
N GLN A 76 -1.69 -0.32 -0.24
CA GLN A 76 -1.15 -0.38 1.11
C GLN A 76 -1.13 -1.85 1.58
N PRO A 77 0.03 -2.52 1.56
CA PRO A 77 0.31 -3.70 2.38
C PRO A 77 0.03 -3.42 3.87
N PRO A 78 0.14 -4.40 4.79
CA PRO A 78 -0.28 -4.26 6.19
C PRO A 78 0.69 -3.38 6.98
N TRP A 79 0.72 -2.09 6.65
CA TRP A 79 1.52 -1.06 7.29
C TRP A 79 0.60 -0.17 8.13
N SER A 80 1.02 0.08 9.36
CA SER A 80 0.34 0.99 10.29
C SER A 80 0.34 2.43 9.80
N SER A 81 1.37 2.83 9.04
CA SER A 81 1.38 4.10 8.30
C SER A 81 2.33 4.08 7.12
N SER A 82 2.09 4.96 6.16
CA SER A 82 2.92 5.15 4.97
C SER A 82 2.99 6.63 4.60
N SER A 83 4.18 7.12 4.27
CA SER A 83 4.41 8.45 3.70
C SER A 83 5.04 8.29 2.33
N TYR A 84 4.29 8.68 1.29
CA TYR A 84 4.73 8.57 -0.09
C TYR A 84 5.43 9.85 -0.57
N SER A 85 6.45 9.68 -1.38
CA SER A 85 7.07 10.73 -2.17
C SER A 85 7.19 10.31 -3.64
N ALA A 86 7.14 11.28 -4.54
CA ALA A 86 7.31 11.05 -5.96
C ALA A 86 8.28 12.09 -6.52
N GLU A 87 9.27 11.62 -7.26
CA GLU A 87 10.24 12.44 -7.95
C GLU A 87 10.13 12.22 -9.45
N VAL A 88 10.33 13.26 -10.24
CA VAL A 88 10.41 13.13 -11.70
C VAL A 88 11.81 12.65 -12.04
N GLU A 89 11.92 11.45 -12.60
CA GLU A 89 13.23 10.86 -12.95
C GLU A 89 13.90 11.68 -14.07
N GLN A 90 13.11 12.02 -15.08
CA GLN A 90 13.51 12.78 -16.25
C GLN A 90 12.41 13.79 -16.61
N GLY A 91 12.82 14.99 -17.03
CA GLY A 91 11.88 16.05 -17.36
C GLY A 91 10.81 15.60 -18.37
N PRO A 92 9.54 16.01 -18.20
CA PRO A 92 8.45 15.57 -19.05
C PRO A 92 8.73 15.73 -20.54
N LYS A 93 8.37 14.69 -21.28
CA LYS A 93 8.54 14.64 -22.73
C LYS A 93 7.21 14.95 -23.40
N ARG A 94 7.19 15.98 -24.24
CA ARG A 94 6.02 16.27 -25.08
C ARG A 94 5.86 15.18 -26.14
N VAL A 95 4.66 14.60 -26.22
CA VAL A 95 4.31 13.53 -27.16
C VAL A 95 2.88 13.75 -27.65
N ALA A 96 2.70 13.69 -28.98
CA ALA A 96 1.41 13.97 -29.62
C ALA A 96 0.76 15.28 -29.09
N ASP A 97 -0.39 15.16 -28.43
CA ASP A 97 -1.20 16.22 -27.84
C ASP A 97 -0.98 16.41 -26.33
N GLY A 98 -0.06 15.66 -25.72
CA GLY A 98 0.18 15.69 -24.28
C GLY A 98 1.64 15.57 -23.88
N TYR A 99 1.84 15.08 -22.65
CA TYR A 99 3.13 14.90 -22.01
C TYR A 99 3.23 13.51 -21.37
N GLN A 100 4.37 12.88 -21.59
CA GLN A 100 4.82 11.72 -20.82
C GLN A 100 5.63 12.19 -19.61
N VAL A 101 5.35 11.62 -18.45
CA VAL A 101 6.10 11.86 -17.22
C VAL A 101 6.51 10.51 -16.63
N THR A 102 7.79 10.36 -16.32
CA THR A 102 8.30 9.22 -15.55
C THR A 102 8.55 9.67 -14.13
N LEU A 103 7.88 9.02 -13.19
CA LEU A 103 8.05 9.23 -11.76
C LEU A 103 8.80 8.06 -11.15
N VAL A 104 9.64 8.35 -10.17
CA VAL A 104 10.15 7.36 -9.21
C VAL A 104 9.42 7.62 -7.90
N VAL A 105 8.66 6.64 -7.46
CA VAL A 105 7.85 6.71 -6.24
C VAL A 105 8.56 5.95 -5.14
N SER A 106 8.72 6.60 -3.99
CA SER A 106 9.25 5.97 -2.78
C SER A 106 8.24 6.11 -1.67
N ALA A 107 8.33 5.24 -0.66
CA ALA A 107 7.51 5.36 0.53
C ALA A 107 8.36 5.02 1.75
N SER A 108 8.24 5.83 2.80
CA SER A 108 8.63 5.39 4.15
C SER A 108 7.40 4.78 4.80
N ILE A 109 7.56 3.57 5.31
CA ILE A 109 6.48 2.77 5.89
C ILE A 109 6.80 2.43 7.34
N ILE A 110 5.78 2.43 8.18
CA ILE A 110 5.87 1.89 9.53
C ILE A 110 5.04 0.62 9.55
N GLN A 111 5.69 -0.51 9.81
CA GLN A 111 4.99 -1.76 10.07
C GLN A 111 4.96 -1.99 11.58
N ALA A 112 3.77 -2.20 12.13
CA ALA A 112 3.61 -2.66 13.50
C ALA A 112 3.36 -4.17 13.50
N ALA A 113 4.01 -4.87 14.43
CA ALA A 113 3.77 -6.28 14.69
C ALA A 113 3.58 -6.47 16.19
N GLY A 114 2.47 -7.08 16.58
CA GLY A 114 2.24 -7.48 17.95
C GLY A 114 2.82 -8.87 18.22
N SER A 115 3.21 -9.12 19.46
CA SER A 115 3.53 -10.46 19.94
C SER A 115 2.91 -10.68 21.32
N LEU A 116 2.24 -11.80 21.48
CA LEU A 116 1.74 -12.31 22.76
C LEU A 116 2.74 -13.35 23.26
N ASN A 117 3.30 -13.15 24.45
CA ASN A 117 4.20 -14.10 25.08
C ASN A 117 3.63 -14.47 26.43
N ALA A 118 3.31 -15.75 26.62
CA ALA A 118 2.83 -16.27 27.88
C ALA A 118 3.93 -17.09 28.56
N TYR A 119 4.15 -16.84 29.86
CA TYR A 119 5.19 -17.48 30.65
C TYR A 119 4.62 -18.05 31.96
N GLU A 120 4.96 -19.28 32.30
CA GLU A 120 4.73 -19.78 33.67
C GLU A 120 5.61 -18.99 34.65
N VAL A 121 5.01 -18.50 35.73
CA VAL A 121 5.72 -17.74 36.77
C VAL A 121 5.91 -18.53 38.06
N ASP A 122 6.87 -18.12 38.87
CA ASP A 122 7.07 -18.65 40.22
C ASP A 122 6.18 -17.95 41.27
N SER A 123 6.39 -18.29 42.54
CA SER A 123 5.61 -17.72 43.64
C SER A 123 5.79 -16.23 43.83
N ASP A 124 6.86 -15.66 43.27
CA ASP A 124 7.17 -14.23 43.34
C ASP A 124 6.65 -13.51 42.08
N GLY A 125 5.91 -14.20 41.21
CA GLY A 125 5.35 -13.64 39.98
C GLY A 125 6.37 -13.47 38.86
N ILE A 126 7.57 -14.08 38.99
CA ILE A 126 8.67 -13.93 38.04
C ILE A 126 8.66 -15.10 37.03
N PRO A 127 8.78 -14.83 35.72
CA PRO A 127 8.85 -15.87 34.69
C PRO A 127 9.97 -16.89 34.92
N LYS A 128 9.63 -18.19 34.91
CA LYS A 128 10.60 -19.27 35.10
C LYS A 128 11.49 -19.53 33.89
N SER A 129 11.03 -19.15 32.70
CA SER A 129 11.59 -19.56 31.41
C SER A 129 12.36 -18.44 30.68
N THR A 130 12.40 -17.23 31.24
CA THR A 130 13.13 -16.09 30.67
C THR A 130 13.85 -15.29 31.76
N THR A 131 15.00 -14.73 31.41
CA THR A 131 15.76 -13.80 32.28
C THR A 131 15.64 -12.35 31.83
N ARG A 132 14.72 -12.06 30.90
CA ARG A 132 14.54 -10.71 30.34
C ARG A 132 13.65 -9.81 31.19
N LEU A 133 12.85 -10.41 32.08
CA LEU A 133 11.94 -9.71 32.97
C LEU A 133 12.46 -9.91 34.38
N GLU A 134 12.88 -8.83 35.02
CA GLU A 134 13.27 -8.82 36.43
C GLU A 134 12.07 -8.42 37.29
N SER A 135 12.11 -8.73 38.59
CA SER A 135 11.04 -8.38 39.52
C SER A 135 10.72 -6.87 39.54
N SER A 136 11.69 -6.01 39.22
CA SER A 136 11.48 -4.56 39.13
C SER A 136 10.63 -4.12 37.93
N ASP A 137 10.51 -4.98 36.92
CA ASP A 137 9.74 -4.72 35.71
C ASP A 137 8.29 -5.21 35.83
N LEU A 138 7.91 -5.75 37.00
CA LEU A 138 6.64 -6.42 37.25
C LEU A 138 5.95 -5.77 38.46
N PRO A 139 4.60 -5.78 38.52
CA PRO A 139 3.89 -5.25 39.67
C PRO A 139 4.17 -6.08 40.93
N ASP A 140 4.27 -5.41 42.08
CA ASP A 140 4.56 -6.05 43.38
C ASP A 140 3.40 -6.95 43.90
N ASP A 141 2.16 -6.68 43.50
CA ASP A 141 0.95 -7.39 43.95
C ASP A 141 -0.02 -7.58 42.77
N PRO A 142 0.28 -8.48 41.81
CA PRO A 142 -0.54 -8.64 40.62
C PRO A 142 -1.90 -9.28 40.92
N THR A 143 -2.94 -8.76 40.26
CA THR A 143 -4.23 -9.44 40.20
C THR A 143 -4.18 -10.62 39.22
N TYR A 144 -4.49 -11.83 39.68
CA TYR A 144 -4.59 -13.01 38.84
C TYR A 144 -6.01 -13.19 38.30
N ILE A 145 -6.15 -13.18 36.99
CA ILE A 145 -7.43 -13.34 36.28
C ILE A 145 -7.66 -14.83 36.03
N PRO A 146 -8.82 -15.39 36.42
CA PRO A 146 -9.12 -16.80 36.13
C PRO A 146 -9.30 -17.03 34.63
N ILE A 147 -8.78 -18.15 34.11
CA ILE A 147 -8.81 -18.49 32.67
C ILE A 147 -10.22 -18.54 32.07
N GLU A 148 -11.25 -18.75 32.89
CA GLU A 148 -12.65 -18.73 32.50
C GLU A 148 -13.14 -17.35 32.07
N GLU A 149 -12.50 -16.27 32.53
CA GLU A 149 -12.82 -14.89 32.11
C GLU A 149 -12.24 -14.54 30.72
N VAL A 150 -11.36 -15.37 30.17
CA VAL A 150 -10.74 -15.15 28.85
C VAL A 150 -11.60 -15.74 27.73
N ASP A 151 -12.49 -14.94 27.15
CA ASP A 151 -13.38 -15.40 26.07
C ASP A 151 -12.67 -15.66 24.72
N ASP A 152 -11.54 -15.00 24.48
CA ASP A 152 -10.77 -15.17 23.23
C ASP A 152 -10.09 -16.55 23.18
N GLN A 153 -10.44 -17.34 22.17
CA GLN A 153 -9.98 -18.74 22.06
C GLN A 153 -8.47 -18.86 21.81
N LEU A 154 -7.90 -17.91 21.06
CA LEU A 154 -6.46 -17.90 20.79
C LEU A 154 -5.70 -17.59 22.07
N LEU A 155 -6.10 -16.53 22.77
CA LEU A 155 -5.47 -16.13 24.02
C LEU A 155 -5.61 -17.21 25.10
N ARG A 156 -6.81 -17.79 25.26
CA ARG A 156 -7.03 -18.91 26.19
C ARG A 156 -6.11 -20.09 25.86
N GLY A 157 -6.02 -20.50 24.59
CA GLY A 157 -5.16 -21.60 24.18
C GLY A 157 -3.67 -21.32 24.40
N LEU A 158 -3.23 -20.08 24.17
CA LEU A 158 -1.86 -19.63 24.44
C LEU A 158 -1.52 -19.76 25.94
N LEU A 159 -2.39 -19.26 26.82
CA LEU A 159 -2.22 -19.32 28.27
C LEU A 159 -2.21 -20.76 28.80
N GLU A 160 -3.14 -21.59 28.33
CA GLU A 160 -3.21 -23.02 28.65
C GLU A 160 -1.94 -23.76 28.19
N SER A 161 -1.44 -23.47 26.99
CA SER A 161 -0.19 -24.06 26.50
C SER A 161 1.00 -23.63 27.35
N ALA A 162 1.10 -22.35 27.71
CA ALA A 162 2.19 -21.84 28.55
C ALA A 162 2.17 -22.44 29.96
N ALA A 163 0.99 -22.71 30.54
CA ALA A 163 0.87 -23.40 31.83
C ALA A 163 1.48 -24.82 31.80
N VAL A 164 1.45 -25.50 30.65
CA VAL A 164 2.01 -26.85 30.49
C VAL A 164 3.48 -26.82 30.03
N ASN A 165 3.79 -25.94 29.08
CA ASN A 165 5.08 -25.88 28.38
C ASN A 165 6.04 -24.84 28.94
N ARG A 166 5.61 -24.09 29.95
CA ARG A 166 6.29 -22.95 30.61
C ARG A 166 6.42 -21.67 29.80
N VAL A 167 6.32 -21.77 28.48
CA VAL A 167 6.35 -20.62 27.57
C VAL A 167 5.58 -20.95 26.31
N GLU A 168 4.81 -19.99 25.83
CA GLU A 168 4.16 -20.04 24.52
C GLU A 168 4.17 -18.62 23.92
N THR A 169 4.33 -18.52 22.61
CA THR A 169 4.35 -17.23 21.91
C THR A 169 3.49 -17.30 20.66
N ASP A 170 2.75 -16.24 20.40
CA ASP A 170 2.04 -16.04 19.14
C ASP A 170 2.24 -14.62 18.59
N SER A 171 2.12 -14.50 17.28
CA SER A 171 2.19 -13.22 16.56
C SER A 171 0.81 -12.62 16.35
N VAL A 172 0.70 -11.31 16.50
CA VAL A 172 -0.51 -10.54 16.25
C VAL A 172 -0.31 -9.65 15.04
N ASP A 173 -1.17 -9.81 14.04
CA ASP A 173 -1.21 -8.95 12.86
C ASP A 173 -1.58 -7.50 13.26
N ASP A 174 -1.06 -6.52 12.52
CA ASP A 174 -1.30 -5.09 12.73
C ASP A 174 -2.79 -4.76 12.91
N SER A 175 -3.64 -5.32 12.04
CA SER A 175 -5.11 -5.12 12.07
C SER A 175 -5.80 -5.58 13.37
N LYS A 176 -5.12 -6.36 14.22
CA LYS A 176 -5.65 -6.88 15.49
C LYS A 176 -4.92 -6.30 16.71
N ILE A 177 -3.92 -5.45 16.52
CA ILE A 177 -3.13 -4.89 17.63
C ILE A 177 -4.04 -4.09 18.58
N GLU A 178 -4.88 -3.21 18.05
CA GLU A 178 -5.82 -2.41 18.84
C GLU A 178 -6.83 -3.30 19.57
N GLN A 179 -7.38 -4.32 18.88
CA GLN A 179 -8.30 -5.29 19.48
C GLN A 179 -7.66 -6.02 20.68
N TYR A 180 -6.41 -6.48 20.57
CA TYR A 180 -5.75 -7.19 21.66
C TYR A 180 -5.34 -6.26 22.80
N SER A 181 -4.91 -5.02 22.51
CA SER A 181 -4.64 -4.01 23.54
C SER A 181 -5.90 -3.69 24.36
N GLU A 182 -7.04 -3.45 23.69
CA GLU A 182 -8.32 -3.21 24.37
C GLU A 182 -8.79 -4.43 25.18
N LEU A 183 -8.64 -5.64 24.63
CA LEU A 183 -9.00 -6.88 25.31
C LEU A 183 -8.18 -7.06 26.60
N ILE A 184 -6.86 -6.87 26.54
CA ILE A 184 -5.96 -7.05 27.69
C ILE A 184 -6.22 -5.96 28.74
N ALA A 185 -6.42 -4.71 28.32
CA ALA A 185 -6.78 -3.62 29.22
C ALA A 185 -8.14 -3.82 29.90
N ALA A 186 -9.09 -4.48 29.23
CA ALA A 186 -10.38 -4.82 29.82
C ALA A 186 -10.30 -5.99 30.81
N LEU A 187 -9.42 -6.96 30.56
CA LEU A 187 -9.22 -8.12 31.43
C LEU A 187 -8.44 -7.78 32.70
N SER A 188 -7.38 -6.98 32.58
CA SER A 188 -6.51 -6.65 33.71
C SER A 188 -6.55 -5.15 34.02
N PRO A 189 -7.01 -4.73 35.22
CA PRO A 189 -6.88 -3.35 35.65
C PRO A 189 -5.41 -2.94 35.83
N ASP A 190 -4.50 -3.92 35.94
CA ASP A 190 -3.07 -3.73 36.11
C ASP A 190 -2.29 -3.73 34.77
N ALA A 191 -2.95 -3.98 33.64
CA ALA A 191 -2.34 -4.16 32.30
C ALA A 191 -1.37 -3.05 31.89
N SER A 192 -1.69 -1.80 32.23
CA SER A 192 -1.00 -0.61 31.74
C SER A 192 -0.02 0.00 32.76
N ILE A 193 0.21 -0.63 33.91
CA ILE A 193 0.88 0.03 35.05
C ILE A 193 2.41 0.13 34.89
N ILE A 194 3.02 -0.55 33.91
CA ILE A 194 4.47 -0.75 33.93
C ILE A 194 5.28 0.44 33.40
N GLU A 195 4.78 1.28 32.48
CA GLU A 195 5.43 2.54 32.05
C GLU A 195 4.40 3.50 31.43
N PRO A 196 4.66 4.82 31.25
CA PRO A 196 3.64 5.74 30.75
C PRO A 196 3.03 5.27 29.42
N PRO A 197 1.74 5.59 29.17
CA PRO A 197 1.03 5.13 27.99
C PRO A 197 1.79 5.52 26.71
N GLY A 198 2.20 4.52 25.93
CA GLY A 198 2.69 4.72 24.57
C GLY A 198 4.01 4.07 24.16
N SER A 199 4.72 3.29 25.00
CA SER A 199 5.94 2.60 24.52
C SER A 199 6.36 1.30 25.20
N GLY A 200 5.69 0.86 26.27
CA GLY A 200 6.04 -0.36 27.01
C GLY A 200 5.15 -1.56 26.66
N PRO A 201 5.63 -2.80 26.88
CA PRO A 201 4.76 -3.98 26.85
C PRO A 201 3.66 -3.90 27.92
N GLU A 202 2.48 -4.42 27.59
CA GLU A 202 1.37 -4.61 28.53
C GLU A 202 1.49 -5.97 29.20
N TYR A 203 1.20 -6.04 30.50
CA TYR A 203 1.36 -7.27 31.28
C TYR A 203 0.10 -7.65 32.04
N ALA A 204 -0.31 -8.90 31.96
CA ALA A 204 -1.46 -9.41 32.70
C ALA A 204 -1.17 -10.78 33.29
N TYR A 205 -1.63 -11.00 34.52
CA TYR A 205 -1.45 -12.26 35.23
C TYR A 205 -2.73 -13.09 35.18
N PHE A 206 -2.57 -14.38 34.93
CA PHE A 206 -3.65 -15.34 34.81
C PHE A 206 -3.44 -16.54 35.73
N ASP A 207 -4.54 -17.04 36.30
CA ASP A 207 -4.59 -18.35 36.96
C ASP A 207 -5.19 -19.37 35.99
N VAL A 208 -4.36 -20.33 35.57
CA VAL A 208 -4.74 -21.42 34.66
C VAL A 208 -4.75 -22.72 35.46
N ASP A 209 -5.92 -23.08 35.98
CA ASP A 209 -6.13 -24.31 36.78
C ASP A 209 -5.14 -24.45 37.96
N GLY A 210 -4.80 -23.34 38.62
CA GLY A 210 -3.83 -23.29 39.73
C GLY A 210 -2.38 -23.04 39.30
N THR A 211 -2.15 -22.81 38.01
CA THR A 211 -0.83 -22.45 37.46
C THR A 211 -0.82 -20.97 37.11
N ALA A 212 0.06 -20.22 37.76
CA ALA A 212 0.26 -18.79 37.51
C ALA A 212 0.99 -18.56 36.17
N VAL A 213 0.39 -17.75 35.30
CA VAL A 213 0.93 -17.40 33.98
C VAL A 213 0.95 -15.87 33.79
N LEU A 214 2.07 -15.33 33.33
CA LEU A 214 2.21 -13.94 32.91
C LEU A 214 2.06 -13.85 31.39
N LEU A 215 1.15 -13.01 30.93
CA LEU A 215 1.07 -12.56 29.54
C LEU A 215 1.85 -11.25 29.38
N GLU A 216 2.75 -11.20 28.40
CA GLU A 216 3.39 -9.99 27.88
C GLU A 216 2.85 -9.74 26.46
N PHE A 217 2.12 -8.64 26.27
CA PHE A 217 1.77 -8.14 24.94
C PHE A 217 2.71 -7.01 24.55
N ARG A 218 3.46 -7.23 23.47
CA ARG A 218 4.47 -6.29 22.99
C ARG A 218 4.13 -5.88 21.57
N ILE A 219 4.17 -4.58 21.32
CA ILE A 219 4.08 -4.01 19.97
C ILE A 219 5.49 -3.59 19.56
N ALA A 220 5.98 -4.17 18.47
CA ALA A 220 7.21 -3.75 17.83
C ALA A 220 6.86 -2.95 16.58
N THR A 221 7.40 -1.74 16.45
CA THR A 221 7.39 -1.00 15.20
C THR A 221 8.71 -1.19 14.48
N SER A 222 8.64 -1.36 13.17
CA SER A 222 9.80 -1.34 12.29
C SER A 222 9.58 -0.34 11.17
N ASP A 223 10.58 0.50 10.96
CA ASP A 223 10.62 1.41 9.82
C ASP A 223 11.16 0.64 8.60
N GLY A 224 10.51 0.83 7.47
CA GLY A 224 10.94 0.32 6.19
C GLY A 224 10.85 1.39 5.12
N ASP A 225 11.58 1.19 4.03
CA ASP A 225 11.45 2.01 2.83
C ASP A 225 11.08 1.12 1.64
N LEU A 226 10.09 1.58 0.86
CA LEU A 226 9.87 1.09 -0.49
C LEU A 226 10.75 1.88 -1.46
N TRP A 227 11.57 1.14 -2.19
CA TRP A 227 12.57 1.71 -3.08
C TRP A 227 12.02 1.91 -4.49
N GLY A 228 11.83 3.17 -4.86
CA GLY A 228 11.88 3.69 -6.23
C GLY A 228 11.11 2.93 -7.31
N GLU A 229 9.81 2.72 -7.12
CA GLU A 229 8.93 2.19 -8.16
C GLU A 229 8.80 3.21 -9.30
N GLU A 230 9.08 2.78 -10.54
CA GLU A 230 8.90 3.63 -11.71
C GLU A 230 7.43 3.62 -12.14
N ILE A 231 6.81 4.79 -12.21
CA ILE A 231 5.42 4.99 -12.64
C ILE A 231 5.38 5.98 -13.79
N LEU A 232 4.70 5.60 -14.87
CA LEU A 232 4.59 6.40 -16.08
C LEU A 232 3.19 7.01 -16.20
N TYR A 233 3.16 8.30 -16.53
CA TYR A 233 1.95 9.08 -16.76
C TYR A 233 1.89 9.60 -18.19
N TYR A 234 0.67 9.62 -18.73
CA TYR A 234 0.32 10.38 -19.92
C TYR A 234 -0.73 11.43 -19.58
N VAL A 235 -0.37 12.70 -19.71
CA VAL A 235 -1.20 13.85 -19.32
C VAL A 235 -1.50 14.70 -20.54
N THR A 236 -2.79 14.83 -20.85
CA THR A 236 -3.31 15.75 -21.89
C THR A 236 -4.18 16.82 -21.23
N GLU A 237 -4.92 17.61 -22.02
CA GLU A 237 -5.90 18.56 -21.49
C GLU A 237 -7.12 17.84 -20.90
N TYR A 238 -7.52 16.73 -21.51
CA TYR A 238 -8.76 16.05 -21.21
C TYR A 238 -8.60 14.73 -20.48
N VAL A 239 -7.54 13.95 -20.73
CA VAL A 239 -7.32 12.64 -20.09
C VAL A 239 -6.01 12.54 -19.31
N VAL A 240 -6.02 11.76 -18.23
CA VAL A 240 -4.83 11.33 -17.51
C VAL A 240 -4.80 9.81 -17.49
N ARG A 241 -3.67 9.24 -17.89
CA ARG A 241 -3.43 7.79 -17.86
C ARG A 241 -2.20 7.47 -17.04
N ARG A 242 -2.22 6.32 -16.37
CA ARG A 242 -1.17 5.81 -15.49
C ARG A 242 -0.84 4.37 -15.82
N THR A 243 0.44 4.00 -15.76
CA THR A 243 0.88 2.61 -15.80
C THR A 243 2.17 2.42 -14.98
N ASP A 244 2.31 1.24 -14.40
CA ASP A 244 3.52 0.70 -13.79
C ASP A 244 4.30 -0.21 -14.76
N ALA A 245 3.77 -0.44 -15.97
CA ALA A 245 4.43 -1.22 -17.00
C ALA A 245 5.45 -0.35 -17.76
N THR A 246 6.73 -0.54 -17.45
CA THR A 246 7.84 0.21 -18.07
C THR A 246 8.11 -0.20 -19.53
N ASP A 247 7.54 -1.30 -19.99
CA ASP A 247 7.67 -1.80 -21.36
C ASP A 247 6.58 -1.31 -22.32
N SER A 248 5.60 -0.55 -21.80
CA SER A 248 4.42 -0.11 -22.53
C SER A 248 4.27 1.41 -22.51
N PRO A 249 3.87 2.03 -23.63
CA PRO A 249 3.65 3.48 -23.68
C PRO A 249 2.49 3.87 -22.74
N PRO A 250 2.65 4.90 -21.88
CA PRO A 250 1.65 5.29 -20.90
C PRO A 250 0.33 5.79 -21.53
N GLU A 251 0.33 6.13 -22.82
CA GLU A 251 -0.87 6.39 -23.62
C GLU A 251 -1.86 5.22 -23.62
N ASN A 252 -1.34 3.99 -23.48
CA ASN A 252 -2.15 2.77 -23.36
C ASN A 252 -2.42 2.38 -21.91
N GLY A 253 -1.95 3.17 -20.95
CA GLY A 253 -2.15 2.95 -19.53
C GLY A 253 -3.61 3.07 -19.10
N LYS A 254 -3.85 2.72 -17.83
CA LYS A 254 -5.16 2.83 -17.19
C LYS A 254 -5.61 4.29 -17.22
N LEU A 255 -6.79 4.55 -17.77
CA LEU A 255 -7.44 5.85 -17.66
C LEU A 255 -7.87 6.08 -16.22
N ILE A 256 -7.35 7.13 -15.59
CA ILE A 256 -7.57 7.44 -14.17
C ILE A 256 -8.37 8.73 -13.95
N GLU A 257 -8.30 9.68 -14.88
CA GLU A 257 -9.10 10.91 -14.84
C GLU A 257 -9.51 11.35 -16.24
N CYS A 258 -10.66 11.98 -16.35
CA CYS A 258 -10.95 12.86 -17.48
C CYS A 258 -11.70 14.14 -17.09
N ARG A 259 -11.54 15.14 -17.95
CA ARG A 259 -12.24 16.41 -17.93
C ARG A 259 -12.95 16.55 -19.26
N PHE A 260 -14.26 16.79 -19.21
CA PHE A 260 -15.02 17.15 -20.41
C PHE A 260 -14.73 18.62 -20.75
N PRO A 261 -14.62 18.99 -22.03
CA PRO A 261 -14.58 20.39 -22.43
C PRO A 261 -15.87 21.09 -21.96
N GLU A 262 -15.72 22.31 -21.44
CA GLU A 262 -16.85 23.17 -21.05
C GLU A 262 -17.63 23.71 -22.26
#